data_AF-A0AA97NTM6-F1
#
_entry.id   AF-A0AA97NTM6-F1
#
_cell.length_a   1.000
_cell.length_b   1.000
_cell.length_c   1.000
_cell.angle_alpha   90.00
_cell.angle_beta   90.00
_cell.angle_gamma   90.00
#
_symmetry.space_group_name_H-M   'P 1'
#
loop_
_entity.id
_entity.type
_entity.pdbx_description
1 polymer ?
#
loop_
_entity_poly.entity_id
_entity_poly.type
_entity_poly.pdbx_seq_one_letter_code
_entity_poly.pdbx_strand_id
1 'polypeptide(L)'
;MPKDRKQAGAKPAARGQSQAHAAAATSQSLSSQQRQQQEAQQPPAWPIFKPTLPVSDLSLDTIVPGKVVVLHNFFPRSLCRDYVAFLKTLPLVTTPARPKKGEAVRQNDRFQVNDPDFAARLWLQTGLKEALTGRPGDDYDDDDDDTADGRLGLCSTISKPPSVAVRTTWTLLLYLTGTAGGDDQCSGGETVFYPNDRVSRKEEIAVAPQTGLLLLHKHGNDCMLCR
;
A
#
# COMPACT_ATOMS: atom_id res chain seq x y z
N MET A 1 -72.53 -43.39 -27.86
CA MET A 1 -72.11 -43.34 -29.29
C MET A 1 -72.12 -41.88 -29.74
N PRO A 2 -71.25 -41.36 -30.63
CA PRO A 2 -69.92 -41.73 -31.17
C PRO A 2 -68.79 -40.88 -30.50
N LYS A 3 -67.51 -41.26 -30.44
CA LYS A 3 -66.39 -41.34 -31.43
C LYS A 3 -65.72 -40.01 -31.85
N ASP A 4 -64.45 -39.91 -31.43
CA ASP A 4 -63.22 -39.60 -32.20
C ASP A 4 -63.07 -38.30 -33.01
N ARG A 5 -62.03 -37.50 -32.65
CA ARG A 5 -60.83 -37.22 -33.49
C ARG A 5 -59.78 -36.42 -32.67
N LYS A 6 -58.58 -36.96 -32.34
CA LYS A 6 -57.29 -37.01 -33.11
C LYS A 6 -56.89 -35.64 -33.69
N GLN A 7 -55.66 -35.10 -33.61
CA GLN A 7 -54.25 -35.58 -33.48
C GLN A 7 -53.40 -34.33 -33.11
N ALA A 8 -52.37 -34.33 -32.25
CA ALA A 8 -51.04 -34.99 -32.26
C ALA A 8 -49.90 -34.19 -32.92
N GLY A 9 -48.76 -34.12 -32.21
CA GLY A 9 -47.40 -33.96 -32.74
C GLY A 9 -46.71 -32.63 -32.40
N ALA A 10 -45.41 -32.52 -32.10
CA ALA A 10 -44.36 -33.40 -31.58
C ALA A 10 -43.07 -32.53 -31.42
N LYS A 11 -42.45 -32.52 -30.22
CA LYS A 11 -40.99 -32.27 -29.90
C LYS A 11 -40.31 -30.98 -30.45
N PRO A 12 -39.07 -30.59 -30.06
CA PRO A 12 -38.04 -31.26 -29.24
C PRO A 12 -37.44 -30.42 -28.08
N ALA A 13 -36.49 -31.03 -27.37
CA ALA A 13 -35.62 -30.44 -26.37
C ALA A 13 -34.69 -29.34 -26.92
N ALA A 14 -34.42 -28.31 -26.11
CA ALA A 14 -33.28 -27.41 -26.31
C ALA A 14 -32.65 -27.00 -24.97
N ARG A 15 -31.33 -27.17 -24.96
CA ARG A 15 -30.31 -26.92 -23.95
C ARG A 15 -30.05 -25.40 -23.83
N GLY A 16 -30.03 -24.84 -22.62
CA GLY A 16 -29.57 -23.48 -22.34
C GLY A 16 -28.92 -23.44 -20.95
N GLN A 17 -27.65 -23.81 -20.84
CA GLN A 17 -26.53 -22.88 -20.61
C GLN A 17 -26.66 -22.07 -19.31
N SER A 18 -26.02 -22.61 -18.28
CA SER A 18 -25.52 -21.87 -17.12
C SER A 18 -24.60 -20.74 -17.59
N GLN A 19 -25.04 -19.49 -17.52
CA GLN A 19 -24.14 -18.36 -17.64
C GLN A 19 -23.53 -18.08 -16.26
N ALA A 20 -22.25 -18.42 -16.14
CA ALA A 20 -21.35 -17.84 -15.16
C ALA A 20 -21.32 -16.33 -15.41
N HIS A 21 -21.89 -15.54 -14.50
CA HIS A 21 -21.63 -14.11 -14.47
C HIS A 21 -20.21 -13.90 -13.92
N ALA A 22 -19.23 -13.90 -14.83
CA ALA A 22 -17.93 -13.33 -14.58
C ALA A 22 -18.12 -11.86 -14.19
N ALA A 23 -17.84 -11.54 -12.93
CA ALA A 23 -17.82 -10.17 -12.44
C ALA A 23 -16.67 -9.43 -13.13
N ALA A 24 -16.99 -8.70 -14.20
CA ALA A 24 -16.08 -7.77 -14.84
C ALA A 24 -15.78 -6.62 -13.85
N ALA A 25 -14.60 -6.67 -13.24
CA ALA A 25 -14.01 -5.56 -12.53
C ALA A 25 -13.93 -4.35 -13.49
N THR A 26 -14.89 -3.42 -13.37
CA THR A 26 -14.90 -2.20 -14.17
C THR A 26 -13.98 -1.19 -13.52
N SER A 27 -12.68 -1.33 -13.78
CA SER A 27 -11.69 -0.28 -13.56
C SER A 27 -12.02 0.89 -14.49
N GLN A 28 -12.58 1.97 -13.95
CA GLN A 28 -12.76 3.19 -14.74
C GLN A 28 -11.37 3.75 -15.08
N SER A 29 -11.03 3.61 -16.35
CA SER A 29 -9.79 4.05 -16.97
C SER A 29 -9.67 5.58 -16.89
N LEU A 30 -8.70 6.09 -16.13
CA LEU A 30 -8.19 7.46 -16.32
C LEU A 30 -7.93 7.68 -17.82
N SER A 31 -8.22 8.88 -18.33
CA SER A 31 -7.85 9.19 -19.72
C SER A 31 -6.35 8.93 -19.91
N SER A 32 -5.96 8.38 -21.06
CA SER A 32 -4.57 7.99 -21.33
C SER A 32 -3.60 9.16 -21.11
N GLN A 33 -4.09 10.39 -21.36
CA GLN A 33 -3.36 11.64 -21.15
C GLN A 33 -3.15 11.99 -19.67
N GLN A 34 -4.15 11.76 -18.80
CA GLN A 34 -3.98 11.97 -17.36
C GLN A 34 -3.02 10.97 -16.73
N ARG A 35 -3.05 9.69 -17.17
CA ARG A 35 -2.08 8.69 -16.70
C ARG A 35 -0.65 9.03 -17.12
N GLN A 36 -0.46 9.49 -18.36
CA GLN A 36 0.86 9.89 -18.87
C GLN A 36 1.43 11.13 -18.16
N GLN A 37 0.59 12.10 -17.78
CA GLN A 37 1.04 13.25 -16.98
C GLN A 37 1.38 12.89 -15.53
N GLN A 38 0.76 11.83 -14.98
CA GLN A 38 1.00 11.35 -13.61
C GLN A 38 2.26 10.50 -13.51
N GLU A 39 2.64 9.81 -14.60
CA GLU A 39 3.80 8.92 -14.65
C GLU A 39 5.11 9.65 -15.04
N ALA A 40 5.00 10.84 -15.64
CA ALA A 40 6.13 11.63 -16.15
C ALA A 40 6.63 12.74 -15.20
N GLN A 41 6.15 12.79 -13.94
CA GLN A 41 6.60 13.80 -12.99
C GLN A 41 8.02 13.50 -12.53
N GLN A 42 8.88 14.53 -12.52
CA GLN A 42 10.26 14.40 -12.03
C GLN A 42 10.25 14.27 -10.50
N PRO A 43 11.16 13.46 -9.92
CA PRO A 43 11.33 13.40 -8.47
C PRO A 43 11.58 14.79 -7.88
N PRO A 44 10.77 15.21 -6.89
CA PRO A 44 10.98 16.50 -6.26
C PRO A 44 12.14 16.43 -5.26
N ALA A 45 12.64 17.59 -4.81
CA ALA A 45 13.73 17.65 -3.84
C ALA A 45 13.24 17.29 -2.42
N TRP A 46 13.06 15.99 -2.14
CA TRP A 46 12.58 15.49 -0.86
C TRP A 46 13.39 16.04 0.33
N PRO A 47 12.73 16.40 1.45
CA PRO A 47 13.45 16.80 2.65
C PRO A 47 14.42 15.72 3.14
N ILE A 48 15.61 16.15 3.55
CA ILE A 48 16.67 15.25 4.03
C ILE A 48 16.26 14.71 5.41
N PHE A 49 16.59 13.45 5.70
CA PHE A 49 16.41 12.85 7.02
C PHE A 49 17.42 13.44 8.00
N LYS A 50 17.06 14.57 8.62
CA LYS A 50 17.85 15.22 9.68
C LYS A 50 17.04 15.37 10.97
N PRO A 51 17.62 15.02 12.14
CA PRO A 51 18.90 14.32 12.31
C PRO A 51 18.87 12.90 11.68
N THR A 52 20.02 12.21 11.67
CA THR A 52 20.09 10.82 11.19
C THR A 52 19.08 9.95 11.94
N LEU A 53 18.30 9.18 11.20
CA LEU A 53 17.27 8.30 11.77
C LEU A 53 17.85 6.90 12.05
N PRO A 54 17.24 6.15 12.98
CA PRO A 54 16.15 6.56 13.86
C PRO A 54 16.64 7.44 15.03
N VAL A 55 15.81 8.39 15.48
CA VAL A 55 16.12 9.25 16.65
C VAL A 55 15.72 8.64 17.99
N SER A 56 14.97 7.55 17.95
CA SER A 56 14.43 6.83 19.10
C SER A 56 14.23 5.38 18.68
N ASP A 57 14.13 4.48 19.65
CA ASP A 57 13.91 3.07 19.32
C ASP A 57 12.59 2.87 18.57
N LEU A 58 12.69 2.17 17.44
CA LEU A 58 11.54 1.77 16.65
C LEU A 58 10.86 0.59 17.34
N SER A 59 9.56 0.69 17.54
CA SER A 59 8.73 -0.39 18.09
C SER A 59 7.86 -0.94 16.96
N LEU A 60 8.06 -2.22 16.65
CA LEU A 60 7.31 -2.95 15.63
C LEU A 60 6.21 -3.76 16.31
N ASP A 61 4.96 -3.45 15.96
CA ASP A 61 3.78 -4.17 16.45
C ASP A 61 3.10 -4.90 15.30
N THR A 62 2.81 -6.18 15.50
CA THR A 62 2.07 -6.98 14.54
C THR A 62 0.58 -6.87 14.82
N ILE A 63 -0.15 -6.19 13.93
CA ILE A 63 -1.60 -6.04 14.03
C ILE A 63 -2.30 -7.28 13.47
N VAL A 64 -1.84 -7.76 12.31
CA VAL A 64 -2.29 -9.01 11.70
C VAL A 64 -1.07 -9.81 11.23
N PRO A 65 -0.82 -11.01 11.79
CA PRO A 65 0.35 -11.81 11.43
C PRO A 65 0.51 -11.99 9.92
N GLY A 66 1.70 -11.63 9.42
CA GLY A 66 2.06 -11.75 8.00
C GLY A 66 1.29 -10.85 7.03
N LYS A 67 0.44 -9.93 7.52
CA LYS A 67 -0.39 -9.07 6.66
C LYS A 67 -0.38 -7.59 7.02
N VAL A 68 -0.37 -7.22 8.30
CA VAL A 68 -0.38 -5.82 8.76
C VAL A 68 0.54 -5.67 9.95
N VAL A 69 1.52 -4.77 9.82
CA VAL A 69 2.42 -4.39 10.90
C VAL A 69 2.50 -2.87 10.97
N VAL A 70 2.78 -2.33 12.16
CA VAL A 70 3.02 -0.92 12.37
C VAL A 70 4.36 -0.71 13.04
N LEU A 71 5.06 0.36 12.66
CA LEU A 71 6.28 0.82 13.29
C LEU A 71 6.02 2.18 13.93
N HIS A 72 6.09 2.22 15.25
CA HIS A 72 5.99 3.43 16.05
C HIS A 72 7.32 4.20 16.04
N ASN A 73 7.23 5.52 16.24
CA ASN A 73 8.39 6.42 16.30
C ASN A 73 9.25 6.43 15.03
N PHE A 74 8.67 6.07 13.88
CA PHE A 74 9.41 5.94 12.63
C PHE A 74 9.99 7.28 12.17
N PHE A 75 9.13 8.31 12.05
CA PHE A 75 9.58 9.68 11.80
C PHE A 75 9.37 10.55 13.05
N PRO A 76 10.36 11.37 13.45
CA PRO A 76 10.14 12.39 14.46
C PRO A 76 9.14 13.43 13.97
N ARG A 77 8.40 14.03 14.91
CA ARG A 77 7.40 15.07 14.62
C ARG A 77 7.97 16.26 13.85
N SER A 78 9.23 16.64 14.12
CA SER A 78 9.92 17.71 13.38
C SER A 78 10.03 17.39 11.90
N LEU A 79 10.50 16.18 11.57
CA LEU A 79 10.62 15.74 10.19
C LEU A 79 9.24 15.60 9.51
N CYS A 80 8.23 15.13 10.24
CA CYS A 80 6.86 15.07 9.73
C CYS A 80 6.35 16.46 9.31
N ARG A 81 6.54 17.47 10.16
CA ARG A 81 6.17 18.86 9.85
C ARG A 81 6.91 19.39 8.63
N ASP A 82 8.20 19.13 8.51
CA ASP A 82 9.01 19.58 7.37
C ASP A 82 8.52 18.92 6.06
N TYR A 83 8.14 17.64 6.12
CA TYR A 83 7.49 16.94 5.00
C TYR A 83 6.10 17.50 4.69
N VAL A 84 5.26 17.80 5.68
CA VAL A 84 3.95 18.43 5.45
C VAL A 84 4.10 19.78 4.77
N ALA A 85 5.02 20.62 5.25
CA ALA A 85 5.32 21.92 4.64
C ALA A 85 5.78 21.78 3.19
N PHE A 86 6.68 20.82 2.92
CA PHE A 86 7.15 20.52 1.58
C PHE A 86 6.06 19.98 0.65
N LEU A 87 5.26 19.00 1.09
CA LEU A 87 4.21 18.38 0.27
C LEU A 87 3.14 19.39 -0.16
N LYS A 88 2.84 20.40 0.67
CA LYS A 88 1.95 21.53 0.32
C LYS A 88 2.46 22.36 -0.87
N THR A 89 3.74 22.27 -1.22
CA THR A 89 4.35 22.97 -2.38
C THR A 89 4.27 22.17 -3.68
N LEU A 90 3.94 20.88 -3.61
CA LEU A 90 3.88 20.01 -4.79
C LEU A 90 2.59 20.23 -5.59
N PRO A 91 2.59 19.94 -6.91
CA PRO A 91 1.41 20.07 -7.76
C PRO A 91 0.43 18.92 -7.51
N LEU A 92 -0.28 18.97 -6.38
CA LEU A 92 -1.25 17.94 -6.01
C LEU A 92 -2.46 17.96 -6.96
N VAL A 93 -2.93 16.77 -7.34
CA VAL A 93 -4.12 16.60 -8.20
C VAL A 93 -5.25 16.00 -7.37
N THR A 94 -6.37 16.72 -7.26
CA THR A 94 -7.58 16.22 -6.61
C THR A 94 -8.18 15.07 -7.41
N THR A 95 -8.46 13.96 -6.73
CA THR A 95 -9.12 12.80 -7.37
C THR A 95 -10.49 13.24 -7.93
N PRO A 96 -10.80 13.00 -9.22
CA PRO A 96 -12.05 13.48 -9.82
C PRO A 96 -13.28 12.86 -9.14
N ALA A 97 -14.17 13.72 -8.64
CA ALA A 97 -15.39 13.33 -7.95
C ALA A 97 -16.54 13.08 -8.95
N ARG A 98 -16.80 11.82 -9.28
CA ARG A 98 -18.15 11.37 -9.64
C ARG A 98 -18.50 10.17 -8.77
N PRO A 99 -18.95 10.41 -7.53
CA PRO A 99 -19.39 9.33 -6.65
C PRO A 99 -20.59 8.62 -7.30
N LYS A 100 -20.56 7.29 -7.41
CA LYS A 100 -21.77 6.55 -7.70
C LYS A 100 -22.66 6.51 -6.46
N LYS A 101 -23.96 6.27 -6.66
CA LYS A 101 -24.90 6.06 -5.54
C LYS A 101 -24.39 4.91 -4.66
N GLY A 102 -24.06 5.21 -3.41
CA GLY A 102 -23.50 4.24 -2.44
C GLY A 102 -21.98 4.20 -2.36
N GLU A 103 -21.25 4.96 -3.18
CA GLU A 103 -19.80 5.12 -3.07
C GLU A 103 -19.45 6.38 -2.27
N ALA A 104 -18.37 6.31 -1.48
CA ALA A 104 -17.86 7.47 -0.75
C ALA A 104 -17.29 8.52 -1.72
N VAL A 105 -17.57 9.80 -1.46
CA VAL A 105 -16.96 10.90 -2.22
C VAL A 105 -15.47 10.94 -1.88
N ARG A 106 -14.62 10.76 -2.90
CA ARG A 106 -13.16 10.85 -2.76
C ARG A 106 -12.69 12.21 -3.26
N GLN A 107 -12.27 13.07 -2.33
CA GLN A 107 -11.72 14.40 -2.64
C GLN A 107 -10.24 14.51 -2.27
N ASN A 108 -9.56 13.36 -2.12
CA ASN A 108 -8.16 13.36 -1.72
C ASN A 108 -7.28 13.88 -2.86
N ASP A 109 -6.39 14.78 -2.50
CA ASP A 109 -5.30 15.26 -3.33
C ASP A 109 -4.20 14.20 -3.43
N ARG A 110 -3.63 14.05 -4.63
CA ARG A 110 -2.64 13.01 -4.95
C ARG A 110 -1.45 13.59 -5.70
N PHE A 111 -0.27 13.15 -5.29
CA PHE A 111 0.98 13.30 -6.03
C PHE A 111 1.61 11.92 -6.17
N GLN A 112 2.12 11.59 -7.35
CA GLN A 112 2.70 10.28 -7.63
C GLN A 112 3.97 10.48 -8.46
N VAL A 113 5.04 9.82 -8.04
CA VAL A 113 6.32 9.84 -8.71
C VAL A 113 7.05 8.52 -8.45
N ASN A 114 7.88 8.10 -9.40
CA ASN A 114 8.79 6.97 -9.22
C ASN A 114 10.19 7.50 -8.88
N ASP A 115 10.64 7.24 -7.65
CA ASP A 115 11.93 7.68 -7.15
C ASP A 115 12.64 6.53 -6.40
N PRO A 116 13.51 5.77 -7.09
CA PRO A 116 14.23 4.66 -6.48
C PRO A 116 15.27 5.12 -5.44
N ASP A 117 15.82 6.33 -5.59
CA ASP A 117 16.82 6.86 -4.66
C ASP A 117 16.18 7.25 -3.34
N PHE A 118 15.00 7.89 -3.37
CA PHE A 118 14.19 8.12 -2.18
C PHE A 118 13.81 6.81 -1.50
N ALA A 119 13.36 5.81 -2.27
CA ALA A 119 13.01 4.49 -1.73
C ALA A 119 14.21 3.80 -1.06
N ALA A 120 15.39 3.85 -1.68
CA ALA A 120 16.62 3.31 -1.12
C ALA A 120 17.02 4.02 0.19
N ARG A 121 16.93 5.36 0.24
CA ARG A 121 17.15 6.12 1.47
C ARG A 121 16.13 5.74 2.55
N LEU A 122 14.85 5.67 2.22
CA LEU A 122 13.80 5.30 3.16
C LEU A 122 14.06 3.90 3.75
N TRP A 123 14.53 2.96 2.94
CA TRP A 123 14.85 1.60 3.37
C TRP A 123 16.11 1.53 4.26
N LEU A 124 17.19 2.18 3.84
CA LEU A 124 18.53 2.01 4.43
C LEU A 124 18.86 3.01 5.54
N GLN A 125 18.24 4.19 5.56
CA GLN A 125 18.66 5.31 6.43
C GLN A 125 17.67 5.60 7.57
N THR A 126 16.58 4.85 7.68
CA THR A 126 15.51 5.11 8.67
C THR A 126 15.42 4.07 9.77
N GLY A 127 16.17 2.97 9.67
CA GLY A 127 16.00 1.79 10.52
C GLY A 127 14.92 0.82 10.01
N LEU A 128 14.26 1.10 8.88
CA LEU A 128 13.20 0.25 8.34
C LEU A 128 13.68 -1.16 7.99
N LYS A 129 14.86 -1.27 7.37
CA LYS A 129 15.46 -2.56 7.02
C LYS A 129 15.70 -3.38 8.26
N GLU A 130 16.41 -2.83 9.23
CA GLU A 130 16.81 -3.50 10.47
C GLU A 130 15.58 -3.93 11.29
N ALA A 131 14.54 -3.09 11.34
CA ALA A 131 13.30 -3.41 12.03
C ALA A 131 12.53 -4.58 11.38
N LEU A 132 12.62 -4.76 10.06
CA LEU A 132 11.87 -5.79 9.32
C LEU A 132 12.66 -7.06 9.05
N THR A 133 13.98 -7.00 8.95
CA THR A 133 14.84 -8.16 8.68
C THR A 133 15.55 -8.69 9.92
N GLY A 134 15.38 -8.05 11.07
CA GLY A 134 16.19 -8.28 12.26
C GLY A 134 17.53 -7.54 12.19
N ARG A 135 18.16 -7.31 13.35
CA ARG A 135 19.53 -6.80 13.38
C ARG A 135 20.47 -7.94 12.98
N PRO A 136 21.47 -7.71 12.13
CA PRO A 136 22.50 -8.70 11.88
C PRO A 136 23.26 -8.95 13.19
N GLY A 137 22.99 -10.09 13.84
CA GLY A 137 23.61 -10.48 15.11
C GLY A 137 22.69 -11.16 16.14
N ASP A 138 21.37 -11.18 15.92
CA ASP A 138 20.42 -11.73 16.91
C ASP A 138 20.06 -13.22 16.70
N ASP A 139 20.65 -13.88 15.71
CA ASP A 139 20.56 -15.33 15.51
C ASP A 139 21.93 -15.86 15.06
N TYR A 140 22.46 -16.83 15.82
CA TYR A 140 23.61 -17.75 15.61
C TYR A 140 24.54 -17.80 16.84
N ASP A 141 24.12 -18.53 17.88
CA ASP A 141 25.06 -19.36 18.64
C ASP A 141 25.44 -20.51 17.69
N ASP A 142 26.41 -20.28 16.82
CA ASP A 142 27.10 -21.34 16.07
C ASP A 142 28.56 -21.27 16.51
N ASP A 143 28.92 -22.15 17.44
CA ASP A 143 30.29 -22.61 17.60
C ASP A 143 30.70 -23.26 16.27
N ASP A 144 31.32 -22.51 15.36
CA ASP A 144 32.41 -23.04 14.54
C ASP A 144 33.28 -21.94 13.92
N ASP A 145 34.52 -22.32 13.72
CA ASP A 145 35.71 -21.52 13.49
C ASP A 145 35.92 -21.18 12.01
N ASP A 146 36.76 -20.18 11.83
CA ASP A 146 37.65 -19.96 10.69
C ASP A 146 37.28 -18.97 9.55
N THR A 147 38.35 -18.26 9.26
CA THR A 147 38.67 -17.07 8.47
C THR A 147 38.13 -16.94 7.04
N ALA A 148 37.82 -15.70 6.63
CA ALA A 148 38.74 -14.86 5.83
C ALA A 148 38.02 -13.72 5.07
N ASP A 149 38.59 -12.53 5.26
CA ASP A 149 38.66 -11.35 4.38
C ASP A 149 37.79 -11.32 3.10
N GLY A 150 36.78 -10.46 3.11
CA GLY A 150 35.93 -10.16 1.96
C GLY A 150 35.47 -8.70 1.96
N ARG A 151 36.43 -7.77 2.02
CA ARG A 151 36.22 -6.32 1.92
C ARG A 151 35.46 -5.97 0.62
N LEU A 152 34.14 -5.84 0.69
CA LEU A 152 33.29 -5.41 -0.41
C LEU A 152 33.59 -3.94 -0.76
N GLY A 153 34.45 -3.77 -1.75
CA GLY A 153 34.67 -2.51 -2.43
C GLY A 153 33.40 -2.07 -3.14
N LEU A 154 32.79 -1.00 -2.63
CA LEU A 154 31.71 -0.27 -3.29
C LEU A 154 32.30 0.47 -4.50
N CYS A 155 32.48 -0.23 -5.63
CA CYS A 155 32.86 0.36 -6.90
C CYS A 155 31.61 0.75 -7.69
N SER A 156 31.38 2.04 -7.74
CA SER A 156 30.40 2.74 -8.56
C SER A 156 30.63 2.48 -10.06
N THR A 157 29.86 1.56 -10.65
CA THR A 157 29.38 1.66 -12.04
C THR A 157 28.10 0.83 -12.18
N ILE A 158 26.95 1.41 -11.84
CA ILE A 158 25.65 0.76 -12.05
C ILE A 158 25.34 0.84 -13.55
N SER A 159 25.79 -0.16 -14.32
CA SER A 159 25.12 -0.48 -15.58
C SER A 159 23.68 -0.83 -15.22
N LYS A 160 22.70 -0.12 -15.80
CA LYS A 160 21.27 -0.34 -15.57
C LYS A 160 20.98 -1.85 -15.63
N PRO A 161 20.64 -2.51 -14.51
CA PRO A 161 20.33 -3.92 -14.55
C PRO A 161 19.16 -4.14 -15.51
N PRO A 162 19.10 -5.28 -16.22
CA PRO A 162 17.95 -5.59 -17.08
C PRO A 162 16.68 -5.41 -16.26
N SER A 163 15.63 -4.83 -16.86
CA SER A 163 14.39 -4.54 -16.15
C SER A 163 13.74 -5.85 -15.71
N VAL A 164 14.07 -6.29 -14.50
CA VAL A 164 13.42 -7.43 -13.87
C VAL A 164 11.96 -7.04 -13.66
N ALA A 165 11.05 -7.88 -14.13
CA ALA A 165 9.63 -7.68 -13.85
C ALA A 165 9.44 -7.75 -12.32
N VAL A 166 9.19 -6.59 -11.70
CA VAL A 166 8.95 -6.49 -10.27
C VAL A 166 7.46 -6.49 -9.99
N ARG A 167 7.04 -7.21 -8.95
CA ARG A 167 5.67 -7.18 -8.44
C ARG A 167 5.68 -6.59 -7.04
N THR A 168 4.97 -5.49 -6.84
CA THR A 168 4.72 -4.98 -5.49
C THR A 168 3.73 -5.90 -4.78
N THR A 169 4.00 -6.21 -3.51
CA THR A 169 3.12 -7.02 -2.66
C THR A 169 2.76 -6.34 -1.34
N TRP A 170 3.38 -5.20 -1.07
CA TRP A 170 3.26 -4.44 0.17
C TRP A 170 3.05 -2.96 -0.14
N THR A 171 2.22 -2.32 0.68
CA THR A 171 2.02 -0.88 0.68
C THR A 171 2.51 -0.35 2.02
N LEU A 172 3.33 0.68 1.96
CA LEU A 172 3.83 1.42 3.11
C LEU A 172 3.04 2.74 3.18
N LEU A 173 2.38 2.97 4.31
CA LEU A 173 1.68 4.21 4.63
C LEU A 173 2.44 4.89 5.76
N LEU A 174 2.83 6.14 5.57
CA LEU A 174 3.47 6.96 6.60
C LEU A 174 2.54 8.11 6.99
N TYR A 175 2.12 8.12 8.25
CA TYR A 175 1.25 9.17 8.79
C TYR A 175 2.09 10.36 9.24
N LEU A 176 2.03 11.45 8.48
CA LEU A 176 2.74 12.69 8.80
C LEU A 176 1.95 13.59 9.77
N THR A 177 0.66 13.34 9.91
CA THR A 177 -0.26 14.00 10.85
C THR A 177 -1.07 12.94 11.57
N GLY A 178 -1.63 13.29 12.73
CA GLY A 178 -2.39 12.34 13.55
C GLY A 178 -3.43 13.02 14.42
N THR A 179 -4.12 12.22 15.21
CA THR A 179 -5.25 12.67 16.03
C THR A 179 -4.84 13.28 17.38
N ALA A 180 -3.57 13.19 17.76
CA ALA A 180 -3.07 13.64 19.06
C ALA A 180 -2.23 14.93 18.94
N GLY A 181 -2.82 16.05 19.39
CA GLY A 181 -2.17 17.29 19.85
C GLY A 181 -1.20 18.02 18.92
N GLY A 182 -1.58 19.21 18.45
CA GLY A 182 -0.73 20.15 17.69
C GLY A 182 -1.55 20.97 16.67
N ASP A 183 -0.88 21.84 15.91
CA ASP A 183 -1.53 22.70 14.90
C ASP A 183 -2.12 21.91 13.72
N ASP A 184 -1.59 20.71 13.45
CA ASP A 184 -2.00 19.82 12.35
C ASP A 184 -2.86 18.62 12.84
N GLN A 185 -3.62 18.79 13.93
CA GLN A 185 -4.50 17.74 14.45
C GLN A 185 -5.63 17.40 13.45
N CYS A 186 -5.74 16.13 13.06
CA CYS A 186 -6.84 15.65 12.22
C CYS A 186 -7.86 14.84 13.04
N SER A 187 -9.12 14.83 12.59
CA SER A 187 -10.17 13.94 13.13
C SER A 187 -10.49 12.83 12.12
N GLY A 188 -10.64 11.60 12.63
CA GLY A 188 -10.78 10.40 11.79
C GLY A 188 -9.51 10.07 11.01
N GLY A 189 -9.67 9.44 9.84
CA GLY A 189 -8.57 9.07 8.95
C GLY A 189 -7.97 7.70 9.25
N GLU A 190 -8.73 6.85 9.95
CA GLU A 190 -8.35 5.49 10.27
C GLU A 190 -8.14 4.66 9.01
N THR A 191 -7.05 3.88 8.99
CA THR A 191 -6.92 2.81 8.01
C THR A 191 -7.59 1.57 8.57
N VAL A 192 -8.72 1.20 7.98
CA VAL A 192 -9.56 0.11 8.44
C VAL A 192 -9.35 -1.13 7.58
N PHE A 193 -9.00 -2.24 8.22
CA PHE A 193 -8.86 -3.55 7.61
C PHE A 193 -10.06 -4.42 7.96
N TYR A 194 -10.46 -5.24 6.99
CA TYR A 194 -11.56 -6.20 7.09
C TYR A 194 -10.97 -7.58 6.83
N PRO A 195 -10.76 -8.40 7.89
CA PRO A 195 -10.15 -9.72 7.75
C PRO A 195 -11.01 -10.70 6.96
N ASN A 196 -12.32 -10.49 6.99
CA ASN A 196 -13.33 -11.32 6.34
C ASN A 196 -13.96 -10.55 5.18
N ASP A 197 -14.39 -11.27 4.13
CA ASP A 197 -15.06 -10.69 2.97
C ASP A 197 -16.37 -9.96 3.34
N ARG A 198 -16.99 -10.36 4.44
CA ARG A 198 -18.18 -9.68 4.97
C ARG A 198 -17.75 -8.47 5.81
N VAL A 199 -17.99 -7.28 5.25
CA VAL A 199 -17.79 -6.02 5.97
C VAL A 199 -18.69 -5.97 7.21
N SER A 200 -18.07 -6.01 8.39
CA SER A 200 -18.74 -5.95 9.69
C SER A 200 -17.97 -5.00 10.61
N ARG A 201 -18.63 -3.96 11.12
CA ARG A 201 -18.04 -3.03 12.10
C ARG A 201 -17.53 -3.71 13.38
N LYS A 202 -18.04 -4.90 13.70
CA LYS A 202 -17.59 -5.66 14.89
C LYS A 202 -16.25 -6.36 14.69
N GLU A 203 -15.85 -6.59 13.43
CA GLU A 203 -14.67 -7.37 13.06
C GLU A 203 -13.61 -6.50 12.36
N GLU A 204 -13.87 -5.20 12.24
CA GLU A 204 -12.95 -4.27 11.61
C GLU A 204 -11.75 -3.99 12.51
N ILE A 205 -10.58 -3.91 11.89
CA ILE A 205 -9.33 -3.59 12.56
C ILE A 205 -8.94 -2.19 12.10
N ALA A 206 -9.17 -1.19 12.96
CA ALA A 206 -8.87 0.20 12.66
C ALA A 206 -7.51 0.59 13.25
N VAL A 207 -6.61 1.08 12.40
CA VAL A 207 -5.38 1.75 12.85
C VAL A 207 -5.58 3.25 12.74
N ALA A 208 -5.62 3.93 13.89
CA ALA A 208 -5.76 5.38 13.94
C ALA A 208 -4.46 6.08 13.48
N PRO A 209 -4.56 7.21 12.76
CA PRO A 209 -3.39 7.94 12.32
C PRO A 209 -2.66 8.57 13.50
N GLN A 210 -1.37 8.29 13.61
CA GLN A 210 -0.48 8.87 14.62
C GLN A 210 0.70 9.52 13.89
N THR A 211 1.04 10.76 14.24
CA THR A 211 2.18 11.46 13.63
C THR A 211 3.46 10.66 13.80
N GLY A 212 4.13 10.34 12.69
CA GLY A 212 5.36 9.56 12.67
C GLY A 212 5.17 8.05 12.68
N LEU A 213 3.93 7.55 12.64
CA LEU A 213 3.63 6.12 12.54
C LEU A 213 3.78 5.65 11.09
N LEU A 214 4.45 4.52 10.92
CA LEU A 214 4.50 3.80 9.65
C LEU A 214 3.64 2.55 9.75
N LEU A 215 2.84 2.29 8.72
CA LEU A 215 2.02 1.09 8.57
C LEU A 215 2.45 0.36 7.30
N LEU A 216 2.74 -0.94 7.41
CA LEU A 216 2.87 -1.81 6.25
C LEU A 216 1.67 -2.75 6.20
N HIS A 217 1.07 -2.87 5.01
CA HIS A 217 0.09 -3.91 4.76
C HIS A 217 0.30 -4.61 3.42
N LYS A 218 -0.03 -5.89 3.37
CA LYS A 218 -0.09 -6.61 2.09
C LYS A 218 -1.20 -6.07 1.20
N HIS A 219 -0.96 -6.10 -0.11
CA HIS A 219 -1.98 -5.79 -1.12
C HIS A 219 -2.05 -6.89 -2.20
N GLY A 220 -2.90 -6.67 -3.21
CA GLY A 220 -3.17 -7.68 -4.23
C GLY A 220 -4.03 -8.81 -3.68
N ASN A 221 -3.56 -10.06 -3.80
CA ASN A 221 -4.33 -11.23 -3.37
C ASN A 221 -4.56 -11.27 -1.86
N ASP A 222 -3.67 -10.68 -1.07
CA ASP A 222 -3.71 -10.65 0.40
C ASP A 222 -4.28 -9.32 0.95
N CYS A 223 -4.87 -8.47 0.11
CA CYS A 223 -5.38 -7.16 0.52
C CYS A 223 -6.59 -7.27 1.46
N MET A 224 -6.57 -6.53 2.58
CA MET A 224 -7.65 -6.51 3.58
C MET A 224 -8.41 -5.17 3.63
N LEU A 225 -8.29 -4.29 2.63
CA LEU A 225 -8.91 -2.94 2.65
C LEU A 225 -10.35 -2.89 2.09
N CYS A 226 -11.14 -3.95 2.27
CA CYS A 226 -12.39 -4.26 1.52
C CYS A 226 -12.17 -4.54 0.03
N ARG A 227 -12.91 -5.53 -0.50
CA ARG A 227 -13.07 -5.78 -1.94
C ARG A 227 -14.48 -5.40 -2.39
#